data_AF-A0A7L1W812-F1
#
_entry.id   AF-A0A7L1W812-F1
#
_cell.length_a   1.000
_cell.length_b   1.000
_cell.length_c   1.000
_cell.angle_alpha   90.00
_cell.angle_beta   90.00
_cell.angle_gamma   90.00
#
_symmetry.space_group_name_H-M   'P 1'
#
loop_
_entity.id
_entity.type
_entity.pdbx_description
1 polymer ?
#
loop_
_entity_poly.entity_id
_entity_poly.type
_entity_poly.pdbx_seq_one_letter_code
_entity_poly.pdbx_strand_id
1 'polypeptide(L)'
;RMNSLLLLLLLCVGNAGAQPEIRRHPACVRCCGPWERPVAVVTRRSSRMSGQPEYSVPKIQPTIDITILKGDKGDLGERGSPGAVGKAGERGARGPRGLKGQKGQPGPQGHSCKPLFAAFSVGLRKALHSSDYFQPVTFDTEFVNLYQHFNMFSGKFFCYVPGIYYFSLNVHTWNFKETYVHLMRNEEAVAILYAQPSDRSIMQSQSLMLELQEGDEVWVRMFKRERENAIYSEESDVYVIFNGHLVKPALE
;
A
#
# COMPACT_ATOMS: atom_id res chain seq x y z
N ARG A 1 -7.35 28.38 63.44
CA ARG A 1 -5.87 28.44 63.60
C ARG A 1 -5.27 27.83 62.34
N MET A 2 -4.54 28.67 61.58
CA MET A 2 -3.44 28.36 60.65
C MET A 2 -3.70 27.34 59.52
N ASN A 3 -3.81 27.82 58.28
CA ASN A 3 -2.71 28.09 57.31
C ASN A 3 -2.36 26.81 56.53
N SER A 4 -2.06 26.78 55.24
CA SER A 4 -1.82 27.75 54.16
C SER A 4 -1.76 26.90 52.88
N LEU A 5 -2.08 27.44 51.70
CA LEU A 5 -1.18 27.39 50.52
C LEU A 5 -1.87 28.00 49.29
N LEU A 6 -1.48 29.25 49.07
CA LEU A 6 -1.37 29.97 47.80
C LEU A 6 -1.09 29.04 46.59
N LEU A 7 -1.84 29.22 45.51
CA LEU A 7 -1.39 28.85 44.16
C LEU A 7 -1.49 30.09 43.26
N LEU A 8 -0.34 30.73 43.00
CA LEU A 8 -0.19 31.81 42.03
C LEU A 8 -0.28 31.23 40.61
N LEU A 9 -1.27 31.69 39.85
CA LEU A 9 -1.31 31.57 38.39
C LEU A 9 -0.41 32.65 37.77
N LEU A 10 0.80 32.27 37.40
CA LEU A 10 1.69 33.05 36.53
C LEU A 10 1.65 32.42 35.13
N LEU A 11 0.83 32.98 34.25
CA LEU A 11 0.81 32.66 32.83
C LEU A 11 1.98 33.38 32.15
N CYS A 12 2.94 32.61 31.65
CA CYS A 12 4.07 33.08 30.87
C CYS A 12 3.58 33.66 29.54
N VAL A 13 4.00 34.90 29.27
CA VAL A 13 3.95 35.56 27.97
C VAL A 13 4.97 34.86 27.05
N GLY A 14 4.49 34.21 25.99
CA GLY A 14 5.31 33.57 24.98
C GLY A 14 4.97 34.12 23.59
N ASN A 15 5.94 34.82 23.00
CA ASN A 15 5.90 35.48 21.70
C ASN A 15 5.38 34.56 20.57
N ALA A 16 4.41 35.06 19.80
CA ALA A 16 3.98 34.48 18.54
C ALA A 16 5.05 34.73 17.46
N GLY A 17 6.00 33.80 17.35
CA GLY A 17 6.98 33.73 16.27
C GLY A 17 6.35 33.14 14.99
N ALA A 18 6.67 33.77 13.86
CA ALA A 18 6.17 33.48 12.52
C ALA A 18 6.37 32.01 12.09
N GLN A 19 5.32 31.40 11.56
CA GLN A 19 5.38 30.11 10.87
C GLN A 19 5.91 30.27 9.44
N PRO A 20 6.88 29.45 8.99
CA PRO A 20 7.26 29.38 7.58
C PRO A 20 6.27 28.48 6.81
N GLU A 21 5.84 28.96 5.63
CA GLU A 21 4.99 28.21 4.70
C GLU A 21 5.64 26.88 4.30
N ILE A 22 4.99 25.77 4.65
CA ILE A 22 5.34 24.43 4.19
C ILE A 22 4.94 24.32 2.72
N ARG A 23 5.93 24.37 1.81
CA ARG A 23 5.75 24.00 0.40
C ARG A 23 5.28 22.54 0.32
N ARG A 24 3.99 22.35 0.01
CA ARG A 24 3.41 21.05 -0.34
C ARG A 24 4.10 20.52 -1.60
N HIS A 25 4.99 19.56 -1.44
CA HIS A 25 5.47 18.75 -2.55
C HIS A 25 4.32 17.84 -3.00
N PRO A 26 4.12 17.63 -4.32
CA PRO A 26 3.08 16.72 -4.78
C PRO A 26 3.34 15.33 -4.20
N ALA A 27 2.31 14.72 -3.63
CA ALA A 27 2.36 13.40 -3.03
C ALA A 27 2.89 12.38 -4.06
N CYS A 28 3.81 11.52 -3.62
CA CYS A 28 4.34 10.46 -4.44
C CYS A 28 3.20 9.51 -4.84
N VAL A 29 2.94 9.38 -6.15
CA VAL A 29 1.92 8.46 -6.67
C VAL A 29 2.60 7.12 -6.94
N ARG A 30 2.06 6.06 -6.34
CA ARG A 30 2.48 4.68 -6.56
C ARG A 30 2.23 4.29 -8.03
N CYS A 31 3.28 4.10 -8.79
CA CYS A 31 3.19 3.55 -10.15
C CYS A 31 2.97 2.04 -10.08
N CYS A 32 1.71 1.59 -10.14
CA CYS A 32 1.40 0.18 -10.34
C CYS A 32 1.81 -0.25 -11.77
N GLY A 33 2.52 -1.37 -11.88
CA GLY A 33 2.93 -1.95 -13.16
C GLY A 33 1.77 -2.63 -13.90
N PRO A 34 1.97 -3.04 -15.16
CA PRO A 34 0.90 -3.53 -16.06
C PRO A 34 0.13 -4.78 -15.61
N TRP A 35 0.54 -5.43 -14.51
CA TRP A 35 0.02 -6.72 -14.04
C TRP A 35 -1.09 -6.62 -12.98
N GLU A 36 -1.40 -5.42 -12.48
CA GLU A 36 -2.54 -5.18 -11.57
C GLU A 36 -3.69 -4.53 -12.34
N ARG A 37 -4.40 -5.30 -13.18
CA ARG A 37 -5.72 -4.89 -13.69
C ARG A 37 -6.82 -5.55 -12.84
N PRO A 38 -7.68 -4.78 -12.16
CA PRO A 38 -8.88 -5.34 -11.56
C PRO A 38 -9.77 -5.90 -12.67
N VAL A 39 -10.25 -7.13 -12.49
CA VAL A 39 -11.29 -7.71 -13.34
C VAL A 39 -12.51 -6.81 -13.24
N ALA A 40 -12.84 -6.11 -14.32
CA ALA A 40 -14.04 -5.29 -14.38
C ALA A 40 -15.26 -6.22 -14.30
N VAL A 41 -15.93 -6.20 -13.15
CA VAL A 41 -17.24 -6.82 -12.96
C VAL A 41 -18.21 -6.15 -13.94
N VAL A 42 -18.67 -6.93 -14.91
CA VAL A 42 -19.65 -6.53 -15.91
C VAL A 42 -20.97 -6.23 -15.21
N THR A 43 -21.23 -4.96 -14.92
CA THR A 43 -22.58 -4.49 -14.64
C THR A 43 -23.28 -4.23 -15.97
N ARG A 44 -24.15 -5.18 -16.36
CA ARG A 44 -25.11 -5.02 -17.45
C ARG A 44 -25.90 -3.74 -17.24
N ARG A 45 -25.65 -2.71 -18.06
CA ARG A 45 -26.61 -1.62 -18.29
C ARG A 45 -27.34 -1.87 -19.60
N SER A 46 -28.65 -1.79 -19.47
CA SER A 46 -29.64 -2.01 -20.52
C SER A 46 -29.43 -1.09 -21.73
N SER A 47 -29.78 -1.65 -22.87
CA SER A 47 -29.76 -1.15 -24.24
C SER A 47 -30.44 0.21 -24.45
N ARG A 48 -29.79 1.09 -25.23
CA ARG A 48 -30.47 1.93 -26.25
C ARG A 48 -29.61 2.00 -27.51
N MET A 49 -30.13 1.42 -28.60
CA MET A 49 -29.75 1.75 -29.99
C MET A 49 -30.11 3.24 -30.24
N SER A 50 -29.55 4.01 -31.17
CA SER A 50 -29.13 3.72 -32.56
C SER A 50 -28.38 4.95 -33.15
N GLY A 51 -27.50 4.72 -34.13
CA GLY A 51 -27.31 5.67 -35.26
C GLY A 51 -25.88 6.20 -35.48
N GLN A 52 -25.16 5.60 -36.44
CA GLN A 52 -24.06 6.23 -37.19
C GLN A 52 -24.60 6.70 -38.56
N PRO A 53 -23.96 7.66 -39.28
CA PRO A 53 -22.86 7.30 -40.19
C PRO A 53 -21.68 8.28 -40.27
N GLU A 54 -20.59 7.68 -40.71
CA GLU A 54 -19.23 8.12 -41.00
C GLU A 54 -19.15 9.01 -42.26
N TYR A 55 -18.31 10.06 -42.25
CA TYR A 55 -17.88 10.77 -43.46
C TYR A 55 -16.41 11.22 -43.35
N SER A 56 -15.57 10.69 -44.25
CA SER A 56 -14.15 11.03 -44.45
C SER A 56 -13.97 12.09 -45.54
N VAL A 57 -13.16 13.11 -45.29
CA VAL A 57 -12.89 14.22 -46.23
C VAL A 57 -11.62 13.93 -47.07
N PRO A 58 -11.65 14.05 -48.41
CA PRO A 58 -10.48 13.80 -49.25
C PRO A 58 -9.57 15.05 -49.39
N LYS A 59 -8.25 14.82 -49.46
CA LYS A 59 -7.22 15.85 -49.69
C LYS A 59 -7.02 16.10 -51.19
N ILE A 60 -7.00 17.36 -51.60
CA ILE A 60 -6.68 17.80 -52.98
C ILE A 60 -5.33 18.54 -52.95
N GLN A 61 -4.40 18.13 -53.81
CA GLN A 61 -3.16 18.85 -54.12
C GLN A 61 -3.16 19.21 -55.61
N PRO A 62 -3.12 20.50 -55.99
CA PRO A 62 -2.87 20.88 -57.37
C PRO A 62 -1.40 21.27 -57.57
N THR A 63 -0.76 20.65 -58.57
CA THR A 63 0.51 21.08 -59.15
C THR A 63 0.25 21.33 -60.63
N ILE A 64 0.58 22.52 -61.13
CA ILE A 64 0.53 22.82 -62.56
C ILE A 64 1.89 23.39 -62.97
N ASP A 65 2.56 22.63 -63.82
CA ASP A 65 3.80 22.96 -64.53
C ASP A 65 3.52 23.98 -65.64
N ILE A 66 4.21 25.11 -65.59
CA ILE A 66 4.14 26.16 -66.62
C ILE A 66 5.31 25.98 -67.58
N THR A 67 5.28 24.90 -68.35
CA THR A 67 6.07 24.79 -69.58
C THR A 67 5.12 24.94 -70.75
N ILE A 68 5.54 25.72 -71.75
CA ILE A 68 4.85 26.03 -73.02
C ILE A 68 4.05 27.34 -72.99
N LEU A 69 4.75 28.48 -73.12
CA LEU A 69 4.36 29.61 -73.99
C LEU A 69 5.58 30.54 -74.13
N LYS A 70 6.48 30.25 -75.10
CA LYS A 70 7.48 31.22 -75.55
C LYS A 70 7.59 31.14 -77.07
N GLY A 71 7.02 32.14 -77.74
CA GLY A 71 7.29 32.45 -79.14
C GLY A 71 8.32 33.59 -79.18
N ASP A 72 9.41 33.38 -79.91
CA ASP A 72 10.44 34.40 -80.08
C ASP A 72 10.12 35.30 -81.28
N LYS A 73 10.28 36.63 -81.11
CA LYS A 73 10.24 37.61 -82.20
C LYS A 73 11.44 38.57 -82.11
N GLY A 74 12.26 38.53 -83.15
CA GLY A 74 13.02 39.61 -83.81
C GLY A 74 13.82 40.62 -82.98
N ASP A 75 15.12 40.68 -83.28
CA ASP A 75 16.13 41.62 -82.77
C ASP A 75 15.93 43.08 -83.22
N LEU A 76 16.37 44.04 -82.39
CA LEU A 76 16.75 45.38 -82.83
C LEU A 76 17.78 46.05 -81.88
N GLY A 77 18.99 46.29 -82.41
CA GLY A 77 19.78 47.53 -82.28
C GLY A 77 20.41 47.97 -80.95
N GLU A 78 21.74 48.17 -80.97
CA GLU A 78 22.60 48.61 -79.85
C GLU A 78 22.41 50.06 -79.37
N ARG A 79 22.70 50.28 -78.07
CA ARG A 79 23.22 51.55 -77.54
C ARG A 79 24.18 51.28 -76.38
N GLY A 80 25.44 51.72 -76.50
CA GLY A 80 26.47 51.53 -75.48
C GLY A 80 26.15 52.28 -74.17
N SER A 81 26.55 51.70 -73.03
CA SER A 81 26.25 52.24 -71.70
C SER A 81 27.49 52.52 -70.83
N PRO A 82 27.40 53.47 -69.87
CA PRO A 82 28.52 54.15 -69.23
C PRO A 82 29.41 53.30 -68.30
N GLY A 83 30.60 53.82 -67.97
CA GLY A 83 31.65 53.13 -67.20
C GLY A 83 31.26 52.67 -65.78
N ALA A 84 31.93 51.62 -65.31
CA ALA A 84 31.54 50.87 -64.11
C ALA A 84 31.83 51.62 -62.79
N VAL A 85 30.82 51.68 -61.91
CA VAL A 85 30.97 52.09 -60.50
C VAL A 85 31.57 50.92 -59.70
N GLY A 86 32.57 51.20 -58.85
CA GLY A 86 33.24 50.19 -58.02
C GLY A 86 32.28 49.47 -57.05
N LYS A 87 32.43 48.15 -56.93
CA LYS A 87 31.55 47.31 -56.08
C LYS A 87 31.78 47.60 -54.59
N ALA A 88 30.69 47.80 -53.84
CA ALA A 88 30.74 47.84 -52.38
C ALA A 88 31.14 46.46 -51.82
N GLY A 89 32.03 46.43 -50.82
CA GLY A 89 32.54 45.19 -50.22
C GLY A 89 31.43 44.36 -49.55
N GLU A 90 31.53 43.03 -49.65
CA GLU A 90 30.53 42.12 -49.10
C GLU A 90 30.49 42.16 -47.57
N ARG A 91 29.27 42.15 -47.00
CA ARG A 91 29.05 42.07 -45.56
C ARG A 91 29.47 40.68 -45.05
N GLY A 92 30.36 40.63 -44.07
CA GLY A 92 30.85 39.37 -43.48
C GLY A 92 29.71 38.46 -42.99
N ALA A 93 29.88 37.15 -43.19
CA ALA A 93 28.89 36.14 -42.85
C ALA A 93 28.63 36.07 -41.34
N ARG A 94 27.36 35.88 -40.95
CA ARG A 94 26.97 35.69 -39.54
C ARG A 94 27.52 34.36 -39.03
N GLY A 95 28.15 34.37 -37.85
CA GLY A 95 28.72 33.17 -37.23
C GLY A 95 27.70 32.08 -36.94
N PRO A 96 28.13 30.81 -36.87
CA PRO A 96 27.23 29.67 -36.67
C PRO A 96 26.56 29.71 -35.28
N ARG A 97 25.33 29.20 -35.22
CA ARG A 97 24.58 29.08 -33.95
C ARG A 97 25.24 28.01 -33.06
N GLY A 98 25.43 28.31 -31.78
CA GLY A 98 26.01 27.37 -30.81
C GLY A 98 25.21 26.08 -30.66
N LEU A 99 25.91 24.98 -30.35
CA LEU A 99 25.31 23.66 -30.19
C LEU A 99 24.35 23.63 -29.00
N LYS A 100 23.20 22.95 -29.18
CA LYS A 100 22.24 22.72 -28.10
C LYS A 100 22.87 21.84 -27.02
N GLY A 101 22.72 22.21 -25.75
CA GLY A 101 23.21 21.42 -24.62
C GLY A 101 22.64 20.00 -24.60
N GLN A 102 23.44 19.05 -24.11
CA GLN A 102 23.02 17.65 -24.00
C GLN A 102 21.93 17.47 -22.95
N LYS A 103 21.02 16.51 -23.17
CA LYS A 103 20.00 16.14 -22.19
C LYS A 103 20.69 15.54 -20.95
N GLY A 104 20.25 15.93 -19.76
CA GLY A 104 20.73 15.33 -18.51
C GLY A 104 20.48 13.82 -18.48
N GLN A 105 21.35 13.09 -17.79
CA GLN A 105 21.21 11.64 -17.63
C GLN A 105 19.95 11.31 -16.80
N PRO A 106 19.28 10.17 -17.08
CA PRO A 106 18.25 9.66 -16.19
C PRO A 106 18.77 9.52 -14.75
N GLY A 107 17.91 9.79 -13.77
CA GLY A 107 18.24 9.55 -12.36
C GLY A 107 18.49 8.07 -12.07
N PRO A 108 19.16 7.74 -10.95
CA PRO A 108 19.37 6.36 -10.54
C PRO A 108 18.04 5.62 -10.40
N GLN A 109 18.04 4.35 -10.77
CA GLN A 109 16.86 3.49 -10.64
C GLN A 109 16.53 3.33 -9.16
N GLY A 110 15.27 3.56 -8.78
CA GLY A 110 14.82 3.40 -7.41
C GLY A 110 15.00 1.96 -6.90
N HIS A 111 15.19 1.79 -5.60
CA HIS A 111 15.32 0.46 -4.99
C HIS A 111 14.04 -0.35 -5.25
N SER A 112 14.20 -1.61 -5.67
CA SER A 112 13.07 -2.53 -5.82
C SER A 112 12.36 -2.71 -4.48
N CYS A 113 11.06 -2.44 -4.42
CA CYS A 113 10.24 -2.73 -3.25
C CYS A 113 10.19 -4.24 -3.07
N LYS A 114 10.99 -4.78 -2.13
CA LYS A 114 10.94 -6.21 -1.80
C LYS A 114 9.61 -6.47 -1.10
N PRO A 115 8.75 -7.36 -1.62
CA PRO A 115 7.50 -7.66 -0.94
C PRO A 115 7.83 -8.39 0.36
N LEU A 116 7.38 -7.82 1.48
CA LEU A 116 7.51 -8.43 2.80
C LEU A 116 6.24 -9.23 3.09
N PHE A 117 6.41 -10.46 3.57
CA PHE A 117 5.33 -11.35 3.91
C PHE A 117 5.54 -11.90 5.31
N ALA A 118 4.46 -12.08 6.06
CA ALA A 118 4.45 -12.85 7.29
C ALA A 118 3.03 -13.40 7.46
N ALA A 119 2.90 -14.70 7.68
CA ALA A 119 1.62 -15.34 7.91
C ALA A 119 1.80 -16.66 8.63
N PHE A 120 0.84 -16.99 9.50
CA PHE A 120 0.71 -18.30 10.11
C PHE A 120 -0.77 -18.69 10.24
N SER A 121 -1.00 -19.98 10.28
CA SER A 121 -2.27 -20.62 10.57
C SER A 121 -1.98 -21.93 11.30
N VAL A 122 -2.40 -22.01 12.55
CA VAL A 122 -2.11 -23.12 13.45
C VAL A 122 -3.39 -23.64 14.09
N GLY A 123 -3.41 -24.93 14.38
CA GLY A 123 -4.54 -25.65 14.94
C GLY A 123 -4.18 -26.36 16.24
N LEU A 124 -5.17 -26.52 17.11
CA LEU A 124 -5.07 -27.29 18.35
C LEU A 124 -5.97 -28.52 18.23
N ARG A 125 -5.40 -29.72 18.32
CA ARG A 125 -6.16 -30.99 18.38
C ARG A 125 -6.41 -31.44 19.80
N LYS A 126 -5.45 -31.20 20.69
CA LYS A 126 -5.61 -31.59 22.10
C LYS A 126 -6.45 -30.57 22.86
N ALA A 127 -7.56 -31.05 23.38
CA ALA A 127 -8.41 -30.30 24.28
C ALA A 127 -7.63 -29.77 25.50
N LEU A 128 -7.98 -28.56 25.97
CA LEU A 128 -7.23 -27.88 27.03
C LEU A 128 -8.15 -27.46 28.18
N HIS A 129 -7.74 -27.80 29.40
CA HIS A 129 -8.37 -27.35 30.64
C HIS A 129 -7.51 -26.29 31.31
N SER A 130 -8.15 -25.35 32.00
CA SER A 130 -7.45 -24.37 32.83
C SER A 130 -6.68 -25.06 33.95
N SER A 131 -5.50 -24.52 34.23
CA SER A 131 -4.67 -24.87 35.38
C SER A 131 -4.68 -23.73 36.42
N ASP A 132 -4.00 -23.94 37.54
CA ASP A 132 -3.85 -22.95 38.62
C ASP A 132 -2.94 -21.75 38.24
N TYR A 133 -2.36 -21.77 37.04
CA TYR A 133 -1.50 -20.74 36.50
C TYR A 133 -1.99 -20.26 35.13
N PHE A 134 -1.57 -19.05 34.74
CA PHE A 134 -1.79 -18.58 33.38
C PHE A 134 -1.00 -19.46 32.41
N GLN A 135 -1.73 -20.21 31.58
CA GLN A 135 -1.14 -21.13 30.62
C GLN A 135 -1.28 -20.57 29.20
N PRO A 136 -0.18 -20.49 28.42
CA PRO A 136 -0.28 -20.24 26.99
C PRO A 136 -0.95 -21.41 26.29
N VAL A 137 -1.80 -21.12 25.30
CA VAL A 137 -2.37 -22.14 24.42
C VAL A 137 -1.29 -22.48 23.40
N THR A 138 -0.81 -23.73 23.44
CA THR A 138 0.17 -24.27 22.48
C THR A 138 -0.58 -25.01 21.40
N PHE A 139 -0.10 -24.95 20.17
CA PHE A 139 -0.76 -25.54 19.00
C PHE A 139 0.06 -26.74 18.53
N ASP A 140 -0.61 -27.79 18.07
CA ASP A 140 0.01 -29.06 17.67
C ASP A 140 -0.05 -29.32 16.17
N THR A 141 -0.78 -28.46 15.44
CA THR A 141 -1.00 -28.59 14.00
C THR A 141 -0.57 -27.31 13.31
N GLU A 142 0.32 -27.43 12.33
CA GLU A 142 0.75 -26.33 11.47
C GLU A 142 0.08 -26.46 10.10
N PHE A 143 -0.69 -25.44 9.69
CA PHE A 143 -1.20 -25.34 8.32
C PHE A 143 -0.30 -24.45 7.46
N VAL A 144 0.09 -23.30 8.02
CA VAL A 144 1.00 -22.32 7.40
C VAL A 144 1.86 -21.72 8.49
N ASN A 145 3.16 -21.57 8.26
CA ASN A 145 4.07 -20.86 9.17
C ASN A 145 5.23 -20.25 8.37
N LEU A 146 4.97 -19.12 7.71
CA LEU A 146 5.98 -18.47 6.87
C LEU A 146 7.17 -18.04 7.72
N TYR A 147 8.36 -18.45 7.28
CA TYR A 147 9.64 -18.15 7.92
C TYR A 147 9.73 -18.59 9.39
N GLN A 148 8.85 -19.49 9.84
CA GLN A 148 8.80 -19.98 11.23
C GLN A 148 8.65 -18.86 12.26
N HIS A 149 7.91 -17.79 11.90
CA HIS A 149 7.62 -16.70 12.82
C HIS A 149 6.72 -17.14 13.98
N PHE A 150 5.93 -18.22 13.81
CA PHE A 150 5.19 -18.83 14.91
C PHE A 150 5.99 -19.97 15.54
N ASN A 151 6.25 -19.86 16.83
CA ASN A 151 6.90 -20.91 17.60
C ASN A 151 5.84 -21.87 18.18
N MET A 152 5.79 -23.08 17.63
CA MET A 152 4.84 -24.12 18.03
C MET A 152 5.04 -24.59 19.48
N PHE A 153 6.27 -24.55 20.01
CA PHE A 153 6.59 -24.98 21.37
C PHE A 153 6.09 -23.98 22.42
N SER A 154 6.26 -22.68 22.19
CA SER A 154 5.78 -21.65 23.11
C SER A 154 4.35 -21.19 22.83
N GLY A 155 3.80 -21.48 21.64
CA GLY A 155 2.49 -21.00 21.21
C GLY A 155 2.47 -19.51 20.85
N LYS A 156 3.63 -18.94 20.50
CA LYS A 156 3.79 -17.49 20.29
C LYS A 156 4.21 -17.15 18.86
N PHE A 157 3.59 -16.12 18.30
CA PHE A 157 4.03 -15.44 17.10
C PHE A 157 5.06 -14.37 17.45
N PHE A 158 6.17 -14.33 16.72
CA PHE A 158 7.20 -13.30 16.82
C PHE A 158 7.17 -12.40 15.59
N CYS A 159 7.05 -11.09 15.83
CA CYS A 159 7.04 -10.09 14.77
C CYS A 159 8.48 -9.78 14.32
N TYR A 160 8.88 -10.26 13.13
CA TYR A 160 10.14 -9.87 12.49
C TYR A 160 9.99 -8.74 11.46
N VAL A 161 8.77 -8.51 10.98
CA VAL A 161 8.47 -7.43 10.04
C VAL A 161 7.50 -6.46 10.71
N PRO A 162 7.93 -5.24 11.05
CA PRO A 162 7.06 -4.26 11.67
C PRO A 162 5.93 -3.88 10.69
N GLY A 163 4.73 -3.65 11.21
CA GLY A 163 3.57 -3.30 10.39
C GLY A 163 2.23 -3.64 11.02
N ILE A 164 1.19 -3.59 10.19
CA ILE A 164 -0.19 -3.89 10.59
C ILE A 164 -0.48 -5.36 10.26
N TYR A 165 -0.91 -6.10 11.28
CA TYR A 165 -1.27 -7.50 11.20
C TYR A 165 -2.76 -7.68 11.48
N TYR A 166 -3.36 -8.68 10.84
CA TYR A 166 -4.70 -9.16 11.17
C TYR A 166 -4.58 -10.52 11.85
N PHE A 167 -5.26 -10.67 12.99
CA PHE A 167 -5.33 -11.92 13.74
C PHE A 167 -6.78 -12.39 13.85
N SER A 168 -7.00 -13.69 13.71
CA SER A 168 -8.29 -14.32 13.97
C SER A 168 -8.13 -15.62 14.75
N LEU A 169 -8.93 -15.75 15.80
CA LEU A 169 -8.98 -16.90 16.67
C LEU A 169 -10.39 -17.49 16.62
N ASN A 170 -10.48 -18.76 16.28
CA ASN A 170 -11.70 -19.56 16.37
C ASN A 170 -11.54 -20.60 17.47
N VAL A 171 -12.52 -20.70 18.35
CA VAL A 171 -12.52 -21.60 19.50
C VAL A 171 -13.86 -22.29 19.60
N HIS A 172 -13.85 -23.62 19.70
CA HIS A 172 -15.03 -24.40 20.04
C HIS A 172 -15.16 -24.52 21.55
N THR A 173 -16.29 -24.07 22.07
CA THR A 173 -16.56 -24.09 23.50
C THR A 173 -16.85 -25.51 23.99
N TRP A 174 -16.66 -25.73 25.28
CA TRP A 174 -16.93 -27.03 25.92
C TRP A 174 -18.28 -26.99 26.66
N ASN A 175 -19.08 -28.05 26.52
CA ASN A 175 -20.38 -28.16 27.20
C ASN A 175 -20.23 -28.01 28.72
N PHE A 176 -21.05 -27.17 29.33
CA PHE A 176 -21.08 -26.92 30.78
C PHE A 176 -19.79 -26.31 31.37
N LYS A 177 -18.82 -25.90 30.56
CA LYS A 177 -17.59 -25.22 30.99
C LYS A 177 -17.58 -23.79 30.50
N GLU A 178 -16.86 -22.92 31.20
CA GLU A 178 -16.62 -21.56 30.73
C GLU A 178 -15.52 -21.59 29.67
N THR A 179 -15.61 -20.77 28.63
CA THR A 179 -14.48 -20.58 27.71
C THR A 179 -14.04 -19.14 27.84
N TYR A 180 -12.86 -18.93 28.40
CA TYR A 180 -12.31 -17.61 28.65
C TYR A 180 -10.83 -17.59 28.25
N VAL A 181 -10.55 -16.91 27.14
CA VAL A 181 -9.18 -16.74 26.62
C VAL A 181 -8.87 -15.28 26.34
N HIS A 182 -7.58 -14.93 26.49
CA HIS A 182 -7.07 -13.64 26.11
C HIS A 182 -6.21 -13.76 24.87
N LEU A 183 -6.41 -12.85 23.90
CA LEU A 183 -5.42 -12.55 22.90
C LEU A 183 -4.43 -11.56 23.51
N MET A 184 -3.16 -11.93 23.47
CA MET A 184 -2.06 -11.24 24.13
C MET A 184 -1.18 -10.56 23.11
N ARG A 185 -0.76 -9.32 23.41
CA ARG A 185 0.40 -8.67 22.81
C ARG A 185 1.42 -8.49 23.91
N ASN A 186 2.57 -9.14 23.79
CA ASN A 186 3.58 -9.21 24.85
C ASN A 186 2.91 -9.69 26.16
N GLU A 187 2.91 -8.86 27.21
CA GLU A 187 2.31 -9.17 28.52
C GLU A 187 0.89 -8.58 28.71
N GLU A 188 0.36 -7.85 27.72
CA GLU A 188 -0.93 -7.17 27.81
C GLU A 188 -2.03 -7.94 27.06
N ALA A 189 -3.21 -8.05 27.68
CA ALA A 189 -4.39 -8.60 27.01
C ALA A 189 -5.05 -7.53 26.16
N VAL A 190 -5.05 -7.72 24.84
CA VAL A 190 -5.61 -6.77 23.87
C VAL A 190 -7.05 -7.09 23.49
N ALA A 191 -7.44 -8.35 23.61
CA ALA A 191 -8.80 -8.81 23.34
C ALA A 191 -9.15 -10.04 24.17
N ILE A 192 -10.45 -10.22 24.39
CA ILE A 192 -11.00 -11.35 25.14
C ILE A 192 -11.96 -12.10 24.22
N LEU A 193 -11.90 -13.43 24.26
CA LEU A 193 -12.95 -14.30 23.75
C LEU A 193 -13.54 -15.03 24.95
N TYR A 194 -14.83 -14.77 25.18
CA TYR A 194 -15.57 -15.27 26.32
C TYR A 194 -16.87 -15.91 25.87
N ALA A 195 -17.15 -17.09 26.40
CA ALA A 195 -18.46 -17.74 26.33
C ALA A 195 -18.86 -18.28 27.70
N GLN A 196 -20.12 -18.04 28.04
CA GLN A 196 -20.72 -18.54 29.26
C GLN A 196 -21.01 -20.05 29.13
N PRO A 197 -20.93 -20.83 30.22
CA PRO A 197 -21.29 -22.24 30.19
C PRO A 197 -22.71 -22.46 29.66
N SER A 198 -22.84 -23.41 28.71
CA SER A 198 -24.10 -23.85 28.14
C SER A 198 -24.08 -25.36 27.93
N ASP A 199 -25.25 -25.98 27.95
CA ASP A 199 -25.49 -27.37 27.56
C ASP A 199 -25.17 -27.66 26.09
N ARG A 200 -25.08 -26.62 25.26
CA ARG A 200 -24.72 -26.71 23.86
C ARG A 200 -23.39 -26.00 23.59
N SER A 201 -22.44 -26.72 23.01
CA SER A 201 -21.21 -26.12 22.51
C SER A 201 -21.47 -25.28 21.27
N ILE A 202 -20.72 -24.20 21.15
CA ILE A 202 -20.80 -23.23 20.07
C ILE A 202 -19.40 -22.93 19.55
N MET A 203 -19.32 -22.50 18.29
CA MET A 203 -18.11 -21.92 17.74
C MET A 203 -18.08 -20.44 18.08
N GLN A 204 -16.97 -19.96 18.65
CA GLN A 204 -16.73 -18.56 18.93
C GLN A 204 -15.53 -18.08 18.13
N SER A 205 -15.65 -16.86 17.62
CA SER A 205 -14.61 -16.24 16.80
C SER A 205 -14.30 -14.86 17.36
N GLN A 206 -13.02 -14.54 17.45
CA GLN A 206 -12.55 -13.20 17.80
C GLN A 206 -11.44 -12.80 16.84
N SER A 207 -11.50 -11.56 16.35
CA SER A 207 -10.49 -11.05 15.42
C SER A 207 -10.19 -9.58 15.66
N LEU A 208 -8.95 -9.17 15.43
CA LEU A 208 -8.54 -7.77 15.49
C LEU A 208 -7.35 -7.50 14.58
N MET A 209 -7.13 -6.22 14.31
CA MET A 209 -5.90 -5.73 13.69
C MET A 209 -5.02 -5.07 14.74
N LEU A 210 -3.71 -5.31 14.64
CA LEU A 210 -2.69 -4.76 15.55
C LEU A 210 -1.55 -4.18 14.74
N GLU A 211 -1.05 -3.03 15.17
CA GLU A 211 0.23 -2.51 14.74
C GLU A 211 1.33 -3.07 15.65
N LEU A 212 2.26 -3.81 15.04
CA LEU A 212 3.36 -4.49 15.72
C LEU A 212 4.70 -3.89 15.33
N GLN A 213 5.60 -3.84 16.31
CA GLN A 213 7.01 -3.52 16.12
C GLN A 213 7.83 -4.80 16.01
N GLU A 214 9.05 -4.69 15.51
CA GLU A 214 9.98 -5.82 15.52
C GLU A 214 10.25 -6.28 16.96
N GLY A 215 10.17 -7.59 17.20
CA GLY A 215 10.31 -8.20 18.52
C GLY A 215 9.01 -8.32 19.33
N ASP A 216 7.89 -7.75 18.87
CA ASP A 216 6.60 -7.95 19.53
C ASP A 216 6.15 -9.42 19.44
N GLU A 217 5.58 -9.93 20.52
CA GLU A 217 4.99 -11.27 20.59
C GLU A 217 3.46 -11.19 20.57
N VAL A 218 2.81 -12.08 19.82
CA VAL A 218 1.34 -12.25 19.86
C VAL A 218 0.98 -13.71 20.13
N TRP A 219 0.12 -13.94 21.11
CA TRP A 219 -0.19 -15.30 21.56
C TRP A 219 -1.54 -15.37 22.26
N VAL A 220 -1.98 -16.59 22.59
CA VAL A 220 -3.26 -16.83 23.27
C VAL A 220 -3.00 -17.43 24.64
N ARG A 221 -3.68 -16.94 25.68
CA ARG A 221 -3.62 -17.52 27.02
C ARG A 221 -4.99 -17.92 27.54
N MET A 222 -5.01 -19.03 28.27
CA MET A 222 -6.14 -19.42 29.11
C MET A 222 -6.27 -18.45 30.28
N PHE A 223 -7.49 -18.00 30.58
CA PHE A 223 -7.74 -17.22 31.78
C PHE A 223 -7.66 -18.10 33.03
N LYS A 224 -6.98 -17.59 34.05
CA LYS A 224 -6.90 -18.20 35.38
C LYS A 224 -8.13 -17.78 36.20
N ARG A 225 -9.03 -18.73 36.49
CA ARG A 225 -10.19 -18.53 37.37
C ARG A 225 -10.48 -19.80 38.17
N GLU A 226 -11.17 -19.66 39.30
CA GLU A 226 -11.65 -20.78 40.13
C GLU A 226 -12.75 -21.63 39.44
N ARG A 227 -13.29 -21.16 38.32
CA ARG A 227 -14.25 -21.91 37.50
C ARG A 227 -13.51 -22.83 36.54
N GLU A 228 -14.16 -23.93 36.17
CA GLU A 228 -13.65 -24.88 35.19
C GLU A 228 -13.67 -24.25 33.78
N ASN A 229 -12.58 -23.58 33.40
CA ASN A 229 -12.39 -23.01 32.07
C ASN A 229 -11.79 -24.07 31.14
N ALA A 230 -12.36 -24.24 29.96
CA ALA A 230 -11.90 -25.23 29.01
C ALA A 230 -12.16 -24.82 27.55
N ILE A 231 -11.33 -25.37 26.67
CA ILE A 231 -11.48 -25.31 25.23
C ILE A 231 -11.63 -26.73 24.72
N TYR A 232 -12.69 -26.96 23.92
CA TYR A 232 -12.91 -28.26 23.29
C TYR A 232 -12.04 -28.41 22.05
N SER A 233 -11.45 -29.59 21.91
CA SER A 233 -10.88 -30.08 20.66
C SER A 233 -10.76 -31.61 20.71
N GLU A 234 -10.58 -32.23 19.55
CA GLU A 234 -10.48 -33.68 19.41
C GLU A 234 -9.32 -34.05 18.49
N GLU A 235 -8.82 -35.28 18.58
CA GLU A 235 -7.64 -35.72 17.82
C GLU A 235 -7.93 -35.83 16.31
N SER A 236 -9.16 -36.21 15.94
CA SER A 236 -9.61 -36.32 14.54
C SER A 236 -9.78 -34.97 13.85
N ASP A 237 -10.42 -34.02 14.54
CA ASP A 237 -10.95 -32.79 13.96
C ASP A 237 -10.37 -31.54 14.62
N VAL A 238 -9.97 -30.57 13.80
CA VAL A 238 -9.38 -29.31 14.28
C VAL A 238 -10.47 -28.25 14.40
N TYR A 239 -10.94 -28.02 15.62
CA TYR A 239 -11.99 -27.03 15.90
C TYR A 239 -11.44 -25.67 16.31
N VAL A 240 -10.21 -25.64 16.80
CA VAL A 240 -9.57 -24.42 17.32
C VAL A 240 -8.46 -24.03 16.37
N ILE A 241 -8.57 -22.83 15.80
CA ILE A 241 -7.65 -22.32 14.79
C ILE A 241 -7.24 -20.90 15.15
N PHE A 242 -5.94 -20.64 15.13
CA PHE A 242 -5.38 -19.31 15.29
C PHE A 242 -4.60 -18.91 14.03
N ASN A 243 -5.00 -17.78 13.45
CA ASN A 243 -4.42 -17.25 12.23
C ASN A 243 -3.85 -15.85 12.48
N GLY A 244 -2.78 -15.53 11.77
CA GLY A 244 -2.25 -14.18 11.71
C GLY A 244 -1.56 -13.92 10.37
N HIS A 245 -1.71 -12.72 9.82
CA HIS A 245 -0.95 -12.32 8.63
C HIS A 245 -0.69 -10.81 8.57
N LEU A 246 0.43 -10.45 7.94
CA LEU A 246 0.82 -9.08 7.65
C LEU A 246 -0.11 -8.51 6.57
N VAL A 247 -0.82 -7.44 6.92
CA VAL A 247 -1.67 -6.69 6.00
C VAL A 247 -0.85 -5.61 5.29
N LYS A 248 0.03 -4.92 6.03
CA LYS A 248 0.85 -3.85 5.50
C LYS A 248 2.15 -3.70 6.31
N PRO A 249 3.34 -3.77 5.69
CA PRO A 249 4.59 -3.45 6.38
C PRO A 249 4.67 -1.96 6.73
N ALA A 250 5.30 -1.65 7.86
CA ALA A 250 5.76 -0.30 8.14
C ALA A 250 6.81 0.06 7.09
N LEU A 251 6.65 1.22 6.44
CA LEU A 251 7.68 1.74 5.54
C LEU A 251 8.75 2.38 6.43
N GLU A 252 9.99 1.95 6.29
CA GLU A 252 11.16 2.71 6.78
C GLU A 252 11.24 4.08 6.10
#